data_AF-A0A653UV94-F1
#
_entry.id   AF-A0A653UV94-F1
#
_cell.length_a   1.000
_cell.length_b   1.000
_cell.length_c   1.000
_cell.angle_alpha   90.00
_cell.angle_beta   90.00
_cell.angle_gamma   90.00
#
_symmetry.space_group_name_H-M   'P 1'
#
loop_
_entity.id
_entity.type
_entity.pdbx_description
1 polymer ?
#
loop_
_entity_poly.entity_id
_entity_poly.type
_entity_poly.pdbx_seq_one_letter_code
_entity_poly.pdbx_strand_id
1 'polypeptide(L)'
;MGVRRRGRWVPEEAVSLPADARGGPVGDVVPPAPVQAWIRTYRGVDRRVEAKAIAATGDAVLIEWGSGQAATAAWVWRAAVKHRVEVSATS
;
A
#
# COMPACT_ATOMS: atom_id res chain seq x y z
N MET A 1 -22.65 -6.96 -1.14
CA MET A 1 -23.36 -5.67 -1.02
C MET A 1 -22.39 -4.61 -0.50
N GLY A 2 -21.84 -3.79 -1.39
CA GLY A 2 -20.95 -2.68 -1.04
C GLY A 2 -21.76 -1.44 -0.69
N VAL A 3 -21.44 -0.79 0.43
CA VAL A 3 -22.14 0.43 0.87
C VAL A 3 -21.59 1.62 0.09
N ARG A 4 -22.33 2.08 -0.94
CA ARG A 4 -22.03 3.32 -1.68
C ARG A 4 -22.52 4.52 -0.86
N ARG A 5 -21.67 5.12 -0.03
CA ARG A 5 -21.93 6.46 0.54
C ARG A 5 -21.23 7.52 -0.31
N ARG A 6 -22.04 8.22 -1.13
CA ARG A 6 -21.79 9.55 -1.72
C ARG A 6 -20.39 9.79 -2.33
N GLY A 7 -20.13 9.22 -3.51
CA GLY A 7 -19.14 9.75 -4.46
C GLY A 7 -17.68 9.83 -4.02
N ARG A 8 -17.34 9.35 -2.82
CA ARG A 8 -15.99 9.32 -2.28
C ARG A 8 -15.55 7.86 -2.16
N TRP A 9 -14.55 7.47 -2.93
CA TRP A 9 -13.89 6.18 -2.75
C TRP A 9 -13.17 6.23 -1.40
N VAL A 10 -13.78 5.65 -0.37
CA VAL A 10 -13.10 5.41 0.89
C VAL A 10 -12.34 4.10 0.68
N PRO A 11 -11.00 4.08 0.58
CA PRO A 11 -10.29 2.82 0.56
C PRO A 11 -10.69 2.04 1.81
N GLU A 12 -11.09 0.78 1.63
CA GLU A 12 -11.30 -0.11 2.76
C GLU A 12 -10.00 -0.10 3.58
N GLU A 13 -10.09 0.23 4.88
CA GLU A 13 -8.89 0.27 5.71
C GLU A 13 -8.23 -1.11 5.66
N ALA A 14 -6.93 -1.13 5.40
CA ALA A 14 -6.17 -2.37 5.39
C ALA A 14 -5.74 -2.71 6.82
N VAL A 15 -5.66 -4.00 7.11
CA VAL A 15 -4.94 -4.47 8.30
C VAL A 15 -3.46 -4.21 8.04
N SER A 16 -2.88 -3.34 8.85
CA SER A 16 -1.45 -3.03 8.83
C SER A 16 -0.68 -4.03 9.67
N LEU A 17 0.54 -4.39 9.26
CA LEU A 17 1.39 -5.25 10.07
C LEU A 17 1.68 -4.62 11.44
N PRO A 18 1.63 -5.43 12.53
CA PRO A 18 2.01 -4.98 13.86
C PRO A 18 3.51 -4.62 13.88
N ALA A 19 3.92 -3.78 14.83
CA ALA A 19 5.26 -3.17 14.82
C ALA A 19 6.41 -4.19 14.92
N ASP A 20 6.20 -5.25 15.69
CA ASP A 20 7.13 -6.38 15.86
C ASP A 20 7.33 -7.20 14.58
N ALA A 21 6.32 -7.28 13.72
CA ALA A 21 6.37 -8.00 12.45
C ALA A 21 7.03 -7.20 11.31
N ARG A 22 7.30 -5.90 11.49
CA ARG A 22 7.89 -5.07 10.43
C ARG A 22 9.37 -5.35 10.23
N GLY A 23 10.08 -5.84 11.25
CA GLY A 23 11.54 -5.87 11.25
C GLY A 23 12.15 -4.46 11.36
N GLY A 24 13.45 -4.34 11.13
CA GLY A 24 14.15 -3.06 11.18
C GLY A 24 15.53 -3.11 10.52
N PRO A 25 16.22 -1.96 10.38
CA PRO A 25 15.71 -0.60 10.63
C PRO A 25 14.69 -0.15 9.58
N VAL A 26 13.90 0.90 9.90
CA VAL A 26 13.01 1.57 8.94
C VAL A 26 13.82 2.60 8.16
N GLY A 27 13.79 2.53 6.84
CA GLY A 27 14.35 3.52 5.93
C GLY A 27 13.26 4.16 5.08
N ASP A 28 13.35 5.47 4.88
CA ASP A 28 12.45 6.20 4.00
C ASP A 28 12.74 5.87 2.52
N VAL A 29 11.68 5.79 1.71
CA VAL A 29 11.77 5.60 0.27
C VAL A 29 11.53 6.95 -0.39
N VAL A 30 12.63 7.60 -0.80
CA VAL A 30 12.60 8.93 -1.41
C VAL A 30 13.29 8.89 -2.79
N PRO A 31 12.59 9.25 -3.89
CA PRO A 31 11.17 9.60 -3.95
C PRO A 31 10.26 8.37 -3.69
N PRO A 32 9.00 8.56 -3.29
CA PRO A 32 8.05 7.46 -3.16
C PRO A 32 7.97 6.62 -4.44
N ALA A 33 8.17 5.30 -4.31
CA ALA A 33 8.28 4.41 -5.48
C ALA A 33 6.91 3.81 -5.86
N PRO A 34 6.49 3.85 -7.13
CA PRO A 34 5.23 3.23 -7.55
C PRO A 34 5.30 1.71 -7.43
N VAL A 35 4.29 1.13 -6.77
CA VAL A 35 4.20 -0.31 -6.53
C VAL A 35 2.78 -0.82 -6.74
N GLN A 36 2.68 -2.13 -6.99
CA GLN A 36 1.44 -2.86 -6.80
C GLN A 36 1.59 -3.74 -5.56
N ALA A 37 0.64 -3.63 -4.64
CA ALA A 37 0.69 -4.36 -3.38
C ALA A 37 -0.60 -5.15 -3.14
N TRP A 38 -0.46 -6.31 -2.51
CA TRP A 38 -1.58 -7.01 -1.92
C TRP A 38 -1.80 -6.52 -0.49
N ILE A 39 -3.02 -6.10 -0.20
CA ILE A 39 -3.49 -5.73 1.15
C ILE A 39 -4.54 -6.74 1.60
N ARG A 40 -4.66 -6.94 2.92
CA ARG A 40 -5.82 -7.60 3.51
C ARG A 40 -6.72 -6.57 4.16
N THR A 41 -7.99 -6.56 3.79
CA THR A 41 -8.96 -5.64 4.41
C THR A 41 -9.42 -6.18 5.76
N TYR A 42 -9.99 -5.34 6.63
CA TYR A 42 -10.57 -5.78 7.92
C TYR A 42 -11.69 -6.83 7.77
N ARG A 43 -12.23 -7.00 6.56
CA ARG A 43 -13.20 -8.07 6.24
C ARG A 43 -12.53 -9.39 5.87
N GLY A 44 -11.22 -9.48 6.00
CA GLY A 44 -10.44 -10.66 5.65
C GLY A 44 -10.39 -10.93 4.14
N VAL A 45 -10.53 -9.90 3.29
CA VAL A 45 -10.44 -10.06 1.83
C VAL A 45 -9.09 -9.55 1.35
N ASP A 46 -8.38 -10.36 0.57
CA ASP A 46 -7.15 -9.95 -0.08
C ASP A 46 -7.45 -9.16 -1.37
N ARG A 47 -6.83 -7.99 -1.53
CA ARG A 47 -7.00 -7.14 -2.72
C ARG A 47 -5.67 -6.58 -3.18
N ARG A 48 -5.54 -6.41 -4.50
CA ARG A 48 -4.42 -5.72 -5.11
C ARG A 48 -4.73 -4.23 -5.27
N VAL A 49 -3.79 -3.38 -4.87
CA VAL A 49 -3.90 -1.91 -5.00
C VAL A 49 -2.70 -1.35 -5.74
N GLU A 50 -2.92 -0.26 -6.47
CA GLU A 50 -1.84 0.62 -6.94
C GLU A 50 -1.50 1.60 -5.82
N ALA A 51 -0.23 1.63 -5.43
CA ALA A 51 0.22 2.36 -4.26
C ALA A 51 1.60 2.97 -4.51
N LYS A 52 2.09 3.74 -3.53
CA LYS A 52 3.47 4.22 -3.45
C LYS A 52 4.13 3.64 -2.21
N ALA A 53 5.31 3.07 -2.35
CA ALA A 53 6.15 2.73 -1.21
C ALA A 53 6.80 4.02 -0.69
N ILE A 54 6.58 4.32 0.60
CA ILE A 54 7.09 5.55 1.25
C ILE A 54 8.12 5.25 2.34
N ALA A 55 8.12 4.04 2.90
CA ALA A 55 9.16 3.55 3.80
C ALA A 55 9.29 2.03 3.70
N ALA A 56 10.41 1.46 4.11
CA ALA A 56 10.64 0.03 4.09
C ALA A 56 11.59 -0.43 5.20
N THR A 57 11.50 -1.71 5.52
CA THR A 57 12.42 -2.46 6.38
C THR A 57 12.91 -3.70 5.61
N GLY A 58 13.69 -4.58 6.24
CA GLY A 58 14.02 -5.90 5.67
C GLY A 58 12.76 -6.70 5.27
N ASP A 59 11.75 -6.72 6.15
CA ASP A 59 10.62 -7.65 6.05
C ASP A 59 9.33 -7.02 5.50
N ALA A 60 9.20 -5.70 5.59
CA ALA A 60 7.95 -5.00 5.33
C ALA A 60 8.14 -3.69 4.54
N VAL A 61 7.05 -3.22 3.95
CA VAL A 61 6.99 -1.96 3.21
C VAL A 61 5.77 -1.18 3.67
N LEU A 62 5.95 0.10 3.99
CA LEU A 62 4.87 1.04 4.19
C LEU A 62 4.42 1.55 2.83
N ILE A 63 3.20 1.22 2.46
CA ILE A 63 2.58 1.67 1.23
C ILE A 63 1.50 2.70 1.54
N GLU A 64 1.35 3.68 0.65
CA GLU A 64 0.25 4.64 0.64
C GLU A 64 -0.56 4.49 -0.65
N TRP A 65 -1.89 4.46 -0.56
CA TRP A 65 -2.77 4.42 -1.72
C TRP A 65 -4.04 5.24 -1.50
N GLY A 66 -4.77 5.49 -2.59
CA GLY A 66 -5.88 6.44 -2.61
C GLY A 66 -5.44 7.84 -3.05
N SER A 67 -6.32 8.82 -2.91
CA SER A 67 -6.04 10.20 -3.32
C SER A 67 -6.65 11.23 -2.38
N GLY A 68 -5.97 12.37 -2.23
CA GLY A 68 -6.40 13.48 -1.40
C GLY A 68 -6.63 13.09 0.05
N GLN A 69 -7.73 13.58 0.64
CA GLN A 69 -8.11 13.31 2.03
C GLN A 69 -8.52 11.86 2.31
N ALA A 70 -8.55 10.99 1.28
CA ALA A 70 -8.84 9.57 1.43
C ALA A 70 -7.59 8.70 1.22
N ALA A 71 -6.39 9.30 1.12
CA ALA A 71 -5.16 8.54 1.13
C ALA A 71 -5.03 7.79 2.46
N THR A 72 -4.63 6.53 2.39
CA THR A 72 -4.42 5.68 3.56
C THR A 72 -3.10 4.95 3.40
N ALA A 73 -2.51 4.50 4.51
CA ALA A 73 -1.23 3.82 4.52
C ALA A 73 -1.26 2.60 5.44
N ALA A 74 -0.53 1.56 5.04
CA ALA A 74 -0.40 0.34 5.82
C ALA A 74 0.96 -0.32 5.57
N TRP A 75 1.49 -0.96 6.60
CA TRP A 75 2.63 -1.85 6.48
C TRP A 75 2.15 -3.19 5.93
N VAL A 76 2.79 -3.65 4.87
CA VAL A 76 2.55 -4.95 4.25
C VAL A 76 3.85 -5.74 4.17
N TRP A 77 3.76 -7.07 4.08
CA TRP A 77 4.94 -7.91 3.87
C TRP A 77 5.64 -7.50 2.57
N ARG A 78 6.97 -7.47 2.57
CA ARG A 78 7.76 -7.15 1.37
C ARG A 78 7.42 -8.09 0.21
N ALA A 79 7.15 -9.36 0.49
CA ALA A 79 6.72 -10.35 -0.50
C ALA A 79 5.34 -10.04 -1.14
N ALA A 80 4.51 -9.20 -0.50
CA ALA A 80 3.23 -8.77 -1.02
C ALA A 80 3.35 -7.60 -2.02
N VAL A 81 4.55 -7.04 -2.20
CA VAL A 81 4.81 -5.85 -3.01
C VAL A 81 5.54 -6.25 -4.30
N LYS A 82 5.06 -5.73 -5.42
CA LYS A 82 5.73 -5.80 -6.73
C LYS A 82 6.02 -4.39 -7.21
N HIS A 83 7.26 -4.12 -7.60
CA HIS A 83 7.60 -2.86 -8.25
C HIS A 83 6.87 -2.73 -9.57
N ARG A 84 6.32 -1.54 -9.82
CA ARG A 84 5.85 -1.17 -11.16
C ARG A 84 7.05 -0.63 -11.90
N VAL A 85 7.56 -1.38 -12.86
CA VAL A 85 8.42 -0.77 -13.89
C VAL A 85 7.48 0.06 -14.74
N GLU A 86 7.53 1.39 -14.60
CA GLU A 86 6.96 2.26 -15.61
C GLU A 86 7.78 2.04 -16.88
N VAL A 87 7.24 1.23 -17.79
CA VAL A 87 7.71 1.25 -19.17
C VAL A 87 7.23 2.60 -19.71
N SER A 88 8.12 3.60 -19.65
CA SER A 88 7.88 4.86 -20.33
C SER A 88 7.64 4.52 -21.80
N ALA A 89 6.40 4.73 -22.27
CA ALA A 89 6.12 4.68 -23.69
C ALA A 89 6.88 5.84 -24.33
N THR A 90 8.07 5.55 -24.87
CA THR A 90 8.76 6.46 -25.78
C THR A 90 7.89 6.58 -27.03
N SER A 91 7.18 7.70 -27.14
CA SER A 91 6.64 8.20 -28.41
C SER A 91 7.62 9.20 -29.00
#